data_AF-A0A0M9EBC5-F1
#
_entry.id   AF-A0A0M9EBC5-F1
#
_cell.length_a   1.000
_cell.length_b   1.000
_cell.length_c   1.000
_cell.angle_alpha   90.00
_cell.angle_beta   90.00
_cell.angle_gamma   90.00
#
_symmetry.space_group_name_H-M   'P 1'
#
loop_
_entity.id
_entity.type
_entity.pdbx_description
1 polymer ?
#
loop_
_entity_poly.entity_id
_entity_poly.type
_entity_poly.pdbx_seq_one_letter_code
_entity_poly.pdbx_strand_id
1 'polypeptide(L)'
;MYKKFFQYIIYICFIEYCFCACLTTRVEHDYWWDNYSKGVRHTKSKSWENAEKYFKMAILDRFDDEMLALTYRRNYINYFPHRELGYAYYYMEKYEEAIKELEIALSFEKTAKAYRYLDRSRTKWIKHNSTDRLPPEINILYPKSTKWINDSYVIIKGNVIDDTYVKHVSIDKYELPVYVSNRQIAFYKKIPVNLGKK
;
A
#
# COMPACT_ATOMS: atom_id res chain seq x y z
N MET A 1 34.42 55.23 -47.49
CA MET A 1 33.21 54.39 -47.66
C MET A 1 32.98 53.47 -46.45
N TYR A 2 33.17 53.98 -45.21
CA TYR A 2 33.20 53.16 -43.97
C TYR A 2 31.95 53.30 -43.09
N LYS A 3 30.99 54.15 -43.45
CA LYS A 3 29.78 54.40 -42.63
C LYS A 3 28.75 53.25 -42.65
N LYS A 4 28.78 52.36 -43.65
CA LYS A 4 27.83 51.23 -43.73
C LYS A 4 28.24 49.99 -42.93
N PHE A 5 29.53 49.85 -42.57
CA PHE A 5 30.01 48.69 -41.81
C PHE A 5 29.70 48.77 -40.31
N PHE A 6 29.68 49.99 -39.75
CA PHE A 6 29.41 50.19 -38.33
C PHE A 6 27.95 49.94 -37.94
N GLN A 7 27.02 50.14 -38.89
CA GLN A 7 25.59 49.96 -38.63
C GLN A 7 25.18 48.47 -38.61
N TYR A 8 25.95 47.60 -39.26
CA TYR A 8 25.71 46.15 -39.27
C TYR A 8 26.22 45.44 -38.01
N ILE A 9 27.31 45.93 -37.41
CA ILE A 9 27.89 45.35 -36.18
C ILE A 9 26.99 45.64 -34.95
N ILE A 10 26.38 46.82 -34.89
CA ILE A 10 25.46 47.18 -33.80
C ILE A 10 24.16 46.34 -33.85
N TYR A 11 23.70 45.97 -35.05
CA TYR A 11 22.50 45.13 -35.21
C TYR A 11 22.73 43.67 -34.80
N ILE A 12 23.95 43.15 -34.97
CA ILE A 12 24.28 41.76 -34.59
C ILE A 12 24.46 41.65 -33.06
N CYS A 13 25.05 42.64 -32.39
CA CYS A 13 25.16 42.64 -30.92
C CYS A 13 23.81 42.74 -30.19
N PHE A 14 22.77 43.34 -30.80
CA PHE A 14 21.44 43.44 -30.18
C PHE A 14 20.62 42.15 -30.28
N ILE A 15 20.92 41.28 -31.25
CA ILE A 15 20.21 40.01 -31.44
C ILE A 15 20.75 38.94 -30.49
N GLU A 16 22.05 38.94 -30.16
CA GLU A 16 22.62 37.99 -29.20
C GLU A 16 22.29 38.33 -27.74
N TYR A 17 22.06 39.61 -27.39
CA TYR A 17 21.68 40.01 -26.03
C TYR A 17 20.20 39.79 -25.69
N CYS A 18 19.33 39.59 -26.68
CA CYS A 18 17.92 39.28 -26.45
C CYS A 18 17.65 37.78 -26.21
N PHE A 19 18.61 36.89 -26.45
CA PHE A 19 18.43 35.44 -26.26
C PHE A 19 18.83 34.93 -24.87
N CYS A 20 19.37 35.79 -24.01
CA CYS A 20 19.86 35.39 -22.67
C CYS A 20 18.86 35.68 -21.53
N ALA A 21 17.78 36.43 -21.80
CA ALA A 21 16.77 36.78 -20.81
C ALA A 21 15.43 36.12 -21.15
N CYS A 22 15.16 35.01 -20.47
CA CYS A 22 13.84 34.40 -20.20
C CYS A 22 13.83 32.92 -20.57
N LEU A 23 14.27 32.07 -19.63
CA LEU A 23 13.79 30.70 -19.38
C LEU A 23 14.69 30.03 -18.31
N THR A 24 15.11 30.76 -17.28
CA THR A 24 15.24 30.09 -15.98
C THR A 24 13.81 29.94 -15.46
N THR A 25 13.07 28.95 -15.95
CA THR A 25 11.95 28.45 -15.17
C THR A 25 12.57 28.06 -13.84
N ARG A 26 12.27 28.83 -12.79
CA ARG A 26 12.56 28.40 -11.43
C ARG A 26 11.83 27.08 -11.31
N VAL A 27 12.56 25.96 -11.37
CA VAL A 27 12.01 24.66 -11.03
C VAL A 27 11.76 24.75 -9.54
N GLU A 28 10.56 25.20 -9.18
CA GLU A 28 10.09 25.07 -7.82
C GLU A 28 10.06 23.57 -7.54
N HIS A 29 11.04 23.09 -6.77
CA HIS A 29 11.03 21.73 -6.28
C HIS A 29 9.78 21.57 -5.41
N ASP A 30 8.79 20.85 -5.91
CA ASP A 30 7.63 20.45 -5.12
C ASP A 30 8.12 19.61 -3.94
N TYR A 31 7.73 19.99 -2.72
CA TYR A 31 8.01 19.20 -1.54
C TYR A 31 7.17 17.91 -1.51
N TRP A 32 7.54 16.94 -0.67
CA TRP A 32 6.83 15.66 -0.55
C TRP A 32 5.31 15.80 -0.38
N TRP A 33 4.83 16.78 0.39
CA TRP A 33 3.39 17.00 0.63
C TRP A 33 2.66 17.56 -0.59
N ASP A 34 3.35 18.34 -1.43
CA ASP A 34 2.79 18.91 -2.66
C ASP A 34 2.65 17.83 -3.72
N ASN A 35 3.69 17.00 -3.88
CA ASN A 35 3.66 15.81 -4.72
C ASN A 35 2.60 14.81 -4.25
N TYR A 36 2.53 14.52 -2.96
CA TYR A 36 1.48 13.66 -2.42
C TYR A 36 0.08 14.19 -2.69
N SER A 37 -0.14 15.49 -2.47
CA SER A 37 -1.43 16.12 -2.75
C SER A 37 -1.80 16.06 -4.23
N LYS A 38 -0.82 16.20 -5.15
CA LYS A 38 -1.01 15.98 -6.59
C LYS A 38 -1.41 14.52 -6.86
N GLY A 39 -0.69 13.55 -6.30
CA GLY A 39 -1.01 12.13 -6.41
C GLY A 39 -2.45 11.82 -5.98
N VAL A 40 -2.86 12.30 -4.80
CA VAL A 40 -4.24 12.13 -4.29
C VAL A 40 -5.28 12.75 -5.22
N ARG A 41 -5.01 13.92 -5.82
CA ARG A 41 -5.92 14.51 -6.82
C ARG A 41 -6.05 13.64 -8.07
N HIS A 42 -4.94 13.08 -8.57
CA HIS A 42 -4.94 12.17 -9.71
C HIS A 42 -5.64 10.84 -9.41
N THR A 43 -5.50 10.31 -8.20
CA THR A 43 -6.28 9.16 -7.72
C THR A 43 -7.78 9.44 -7.77
N LYS A 44 -8.23 10.64 -7.35
CA LYS A 44 -9.64 11.05 -7.42
C LYS A 44 -10.16 11.14 -8.85
N SER A 45 -9.32 11.58 -9.79
CA SER A 45 -9.64 11.61 -11.23
C SER A 45 -9.40 10.27 -11.94
N LYS A 46 -9.02 9.21 -11.22
CA LYS A 46 -8.69 7.88 -11.77
C LYS A 46 -7.54 7.89 -12.79
N SER A 47 -6.67 8.90 -12.73
CA SER A 47 -5.47 8.97 -13.56
C SER A 47 -4.33 8.29 -12.82
N TRP A 48 -4.26 6.96 -12.94
CA TRP A 48 -3.40 6.13 -12.09
C TRP A 48 -1.90 6.29 -12.39
N GLU A 49 -1.53 6.48 -13.65
CA GLU A 49 -0.13 6.66 -14.09
C GLU A 49 0.45 7.97 -13.53
N ASN A 50 -0.34 9.04 -13.57
CA ASN A 50 0.05 10.31 -12.98
C ASN A 50 0.10 10.21 -11.45
N ALA A 51 -0.87 9.51 -10.83
CA ALA A 51 -0.85 9.26 -9.40
C ALA A 51 0.42 8.50 -8.98
N GLU A 52 0.77 7.42 -9.68
CA GLU A 52 2.02 6.65 -9.49
C GLU A 52 3.24 7.57 -9.50
N LYS A 53 3.38 8.40 -10.54
CA LYS A 53 4.51 9.31 -10.69
C LYS A 53 4.66 10.24 -9.48
N TYR A 54 3.57 10.89 -9.07
CA TYR A 54 3.61 11.85 -7.97
C TYR A 54 3.79 11.18 -6.61
N PHE A 55 3.23 10.00 -6.39
CA PHE A 55 3.50 9.25 -5.16
C PHE A 55 4.96 8.81 -5.07
N LYS A 56 5.54 8.31 -6.16
CA LYS A 56 6.99 8.00 -6.21
C LYS A 56 7.85 9.22 -5.90
N MET A 57 7.53 10.38 -6.48
CA MET A 57 8.22 11.63 -6.17
C MET A 57 8.09 12.02 -4.69
N ALA A 58 6.92 11.81 -4.08
CA ALA A 58 6.73 12.05 -2.66
C ALA A 58 7.58 11.09 -1.81
N ILE A 59 7.60 9.78 -2.14
CA ILE A 59 8.38 8.74 -1.44
C ILE A 59 9.88 9.03 -1.50
N LEU A 60 10.37 9.51 -2.65
CA LEU A 60 11.77 9.88 -2.82
C LEU A 60 12.23 11.00 -1.89
N ASP A 61 11.35 11.95 -1.59
CA ASP A 61 11.63 13.06 -0.68
C ASP A 61 11.35 12.67 0.79
N ARG A 62 10.30 11.88 1.03
CA ARG A 62 9.95 11.35 2.34
C ARG A 62 9.36 9.94 2.22
N PHE A 63 10.07 8.96 2.77
CA PHE A 63 9.70 7.56 2.63
C PHE A 63 8.50 7.15 3.50
N ASP A 64 8.52 7.51 4.79
CA ASP A 64 7.63 6.90 5.78
C ASP A 64 6.14 7.30 5.62
N ASP A 65 5.25 6.32 5.81
CA ASP A 65 3.80 6.56 6.01
C ASP A 65 3.58 7.07 7.45
N GLU A 66 2.88 8.20 7.62
CA GLU A 66 2.65 8.82 8.92
C GLU A 66 1.26 9.49 9.01
N MET A 67 0.54 9.19 10.09
CA MET A 67 -0.69 9.92 10.42
C MET A 67 -0.34 11.28 11.06
N LEU A 68 -0.99 12.36 10.62
CA LEU A 68 -0.69 13.72 11.10
C LEU A 68 0.78 14.12 10.89
N ALA A 69 1.32 13.87 9.70
CA ALA A 69 2.62 14.37 9.29
C ALA A 69 2.64 15.91 9.25
N LEU A 70 3.59 16.52 9.95
CA LEU A 70 3.78 17.97 9.96
C LEU A 70 4.41 18.46 8.65
N THR A 71 3.76 19.39 7.98
CA THR A 71 4.30 20.08 6.80
C THR A 71 5.11 21.31 7.21
N TYR A 72 6.03 21.75 6.35
CA TYR A 72 6.78 23.00 6.58
C TYR A 72 5.87 24.22 6.75
N ARG A 73 4.68 24.19 6.14
CA ARG A 73 3.63 25.19 6.28
C ARG A 73 2.87 25.12 7.61
N ARG A 74 3.37 24.35 8.59
CA ARG A 74 2.79 24.14 9.93
C ARG A 74 1.37 23.55 9.92
N ASN A 75 1.01 22.84 8.85
CA ASN A 75 -0.24 22.09 8.75
C ASN A 75 0.02 20.59 8.95
N TYR A 76 -0.93 19.88 9.55
CA TYR A 76 -0.91 18.43 9.65
C TYR A 76 -1.67 17.79 8.50
N ILE A 77 -1.08 16.77 7.87
CA ILE A 77 -1.74 15.98 6.85
C ILE A 77 -1.61 14.48 7.12
N ASN A 78 -2.59 13.73 6.66
CA ASN A 78 -2.54 12.27 6.64
C ASN A 78 -1.71 11.81 5.45
N TYR A 79 -0.44 11.49 5.69
CA TYR A 79 0.54 11.20 4.66
C TYR A 79 0.77 9.68 4.56
N PHE A 80 0.22 9.07 3.52
CA PHE A 80 0.29 7.62 3.33
C PHE A 80 0.72 7.27 1.90
N PRO A 81 1.90 7.72 1.45
CA PRO A 81 2.33 7.57 0.07
C PRO A 81 2.40 6.10 -0.38
N HIS A 82 2.91 5.17 0.45
CA HIS A 82 3.00 3.75 0.10
C HIS A 82 1.61 3.13 0.00
N ARG A 83 0.71 3.45 0.95
CA ARG A 83 -0.68 2.99 0.89
C ARG A 83 -1.39 3.45 -0.38
N GLU A 84 -1.24 4.73 -0.73
CA GLU A 84 -1.92 5.30 -1.90
C GLU A 84 -1.28 4.83 -3.21
N LEU A 85 0.04 4.60 -3.24
CA LEU A 85 0.73 4.00 -4.37
C LEU A 85 0.28 2.56 -4.61
N GLY A 86 0.23 1.73 -3.56
CA GLY A 86 -0.29 0.37 -3.65
C GLY A 86 -1.77 0.32 -4.07
N TYR A 87 -2.55 1.31 -3.63
CA TYR A 87 -3.93 1.49 -4.08
C TYR A 87 -4.03 1.85 -5.56
N ALA A 88 -3.16 2.71 -6.08
CA ALA A 88 -3.08 3.02 -7.51
C ALA A 88 -2.66 1.79 -8.32
N TYR A 89 -1.63 1.06 -7.87
CA TYR A 89 -1.17 -0.18 -8.51
C TYR A 89 -2.25 -1.25 -8.61
N TYR A 90 -3.08 -1.40 -7.58
CA TYR A 90 -4.23 -2.31 -7.64
C TYR A 90 -5.17 -2.01 -8.82
N TYR A 91 -5.44 -0.74 -9.13
CA TYR A 91 -6.29 -0.38 -10.27
C TYR A 91 -5.59 -0.39 -11.62
N MET A 92 -4.27 -0.32 -11.63
CA MET A 92 -3.45 -0.54 -12.83
C MET A 92 -3.22 -2.03 -13.11
N GLU A 93 -3.82 -2.93 -12.31
CA GLU A 93 -3.66 -4.38 -12.37
C GLU A 93 -2.21 -4.86 -12.12
N LYS A 94 -1.36 -3.98 -11.60
CA LYS A 94 0.01 -4.25 -11.14
C LYS A 94 -0.02 -4.86 -9.74
N TYR A 95 -0.59 -6.06 -9.63
CA TYR A 95 -0.92 -6.63 -8.32
C TYR A 95 0.31 -6.99 -7.48
N GLU A 96 1.42 -7.37 -8.10
CA GLU A 96 2.64 -7.71 -7.37
C GLU A 96 3.25 -6.47 -6.70
N GLU A 97 3.34 -5.37 -7.44
CA GLU A 97 3.80 -4.08 -6.95
C GLU A 97 2.85 -3.52 -5.89
N ALA A 98 1.54 -3.67 -6.10
CA ALA A 98 0.54 -3.31 -5.09
C ALA A 98 0.77 -4.03 -3.76
N ILE A 99 1.05 -5.34 -3.79
CA ILE A 99 1.31 -6.14 -2.60
C ILE A 99 2.54 -5.61 -1.86
N LYS A 100 3.65 -5.38 -2.56
CA LYS A 100 4.91 -4.87 -1.97
C LYS A 100 4.71 -3.53 -1.27
N GLU A 101 4.08 -2.57 -1.95
CA GLU A 101 3.84 -1.24 -1.39
C GLU A 101 2.87 -1.25 -0.20
N LEU A 102 1.84 -2.10 -0.24
CA LEU A 102 0.87 -2.21 0.86
C LEU A 102 1.46 -2.92 2.08
N GLU A 103 2.40 -3.86 1.89
CA GLU A 103 3.17 -4.47 2.98
C GLU A 103 4.08 -3.45 3.64
N ILE A 104 4.76 -2.59 2.86
CA ILE A 104 5.55 -1.46 3.38
C ILE A 104 4.64 -0.52 4.18
N ALA A 105 3.50 -0.11 3.62
CA ALA A 105 2.57 0.78 4.31
C ALA A 105 2.11 0.22 5.66
N LEU A 106 1.80 -1.08 5.74
CA LEU A 106 1.38 -1.74 6.99
C LEU A 106 2.51 -1.90 8.02
N SER A 107 3.76 -1.84 7.58
CA SER A 107 4.92 -1.86 8.48
C SER A 107 5.09 -0.54 9.22
N PHE A 108 4.69 0.58 8.60
CA PHE A 108 4.64 1.90 9.21
C PHE A 108 3.33 2.14 9.96
N GLU A 109 2.22 2.16 9.23
CA GLU A 109 0.91 2.58 9.76
C GLU A 109 -0.20 1.60 9.37
N LYS A 110 -0.78 0.97 10.38
CA LYS A 110 -1.84 -0.04 10.22
C LYS A 110 -3.17 0.64 9.92
N THR A 111 -3.51 0.74 8.64
CA THR A 111 -4.78 1.33 8.20
C THR A 111 -5.74 0.30 7.62
N ALA A 112 -7.04 0.47 7.87
CA ALA A 112 -8.08 -0.41 7.33
C ALA A 112 -8.06 -0.46 5.78
N LYS A 113 -7.72 0.66 5.14
CA LYS A 113 -7.56 0.74 3.68
C LYS A 113 -6.39 -0.13 3.21
N ALA A 114 -5.23 -0.07 3.87
CA ALA A 114 -4.08 -0.90 3.51
C ALA A 114 -4.40 -2.41 3.62
N TYR A 115 -4.97 -2.85 4.75
CA TYR A 115 -5.42 -4.24 4.92
C TYR A 115 -6.36 -4.69 3.81
N ARG A 116 -7.40 -3.89 3.55
CA ARG A 116 -8.42 -4.22 2.55
C ARG A 116 -7.82 -4.37 1.15
N TYR A 117 -6.92 -3.48 0.75
CA TYR A 117 -6.33 -3.55 -0.60
C TYR A 117 -5.23 -4.60 -0.70
N LEU A 118 -4.55 -4.94 0.39
CA LEU A 118 -3.56 -6.02 0.38
C LEU A 118 -4.23 -7.36 0.10
N ASP A 119 -5.32 -7.66 0.82
CA ASP A 119 -6.09 -8.89 0.58
C ASP A 119 -6.70 -8.94 -0.83
N ARG A 120 -7.20 -7.81 -1.34
CA ARG A 120 -7.74 -7.72 -2.70
C ARG A 120 -6.65 -7.94 -3.74
N SER A 121 -5.48 -7.35 -3.56
CA SER A 121 -4.34 -7.49 -4.48
C SER A 121 -3.84 -8.93 -4.49
N ARG A 122 -3.67 -9.57 -3.32
CA ARG A 122 -3.33 -10.99 -3.22
C ARG A 122 -4.35 -11.89 -3.89
N THR A 123 -5.65 -11.67 -3.63
CA THR A 123 -6.73 -12.44 -4.26
C THR A 123 -6.67 -12.33 -5.79
N LYS A 124 -6.45 -11.12 -6.32
CA LYS A 124 -6.35 -10.89 -7.77
C LYS A 124 -5.09 -11.50 -8.36
N TRP A 125 -3.95 -11.36 -7.68
CA TRP A 125 -2.68 -11.95 -8.09
C TRP A 125 -2.74 -13.48 -8.14
N ILE A 126 -3.32 -14.12 -7.12
CA ILE A 126 -3.53 -15.59 -7.11
C ILE A 126 -4.40 -16.02 -8.29
N LYS A 127 -5.53 -15.32 -8.51
CA LYS A 127 -6.46 -15.63 -9.61
C LYS A 127 -5.83 -15.45 -10.98
N HIS A 128 -4.99 -14.43 -11.14
CA HIS A 128 -4.31 -14.15 -12.41
C HIS A 128 -3.24 -15.20 -12.73
N ASN A 129 -2.50 -15.64 -11.71
CA ASN A 129 -1.35 -16.52 -11.88
C ASN A 129 -1.65 -18.00 -11.59
N SER A 130 -2.88 -18.34 -11.19
CA SER A 130 -3.31 -19.69 -10.79
C SER A 130 -2.33 -20.36 -9.82
N THR A 131 -1.92 -19.61 -8.79
CA THR A 131 -0.86 -20.05 -7.87
C THR A 131 -1.35 -20.97 -6.75
N ASP A 132 -2.64 -20.92 -6.43
CA ASP A 132 -3.28 -21.76 -5.42
C ASP A 132 -3.46 -23.18 -5.99
N ARG A 133 -2.82 -24.16 -5.35
CA ARG A 133 -2.79 -25.55 -5.82
C ARG A 133 -3.35 -26.53 -4.80
N LEU A 134 -3.28 -26.20 -3.52
CA LEU A 134 -3.60 -27.10 -2.43
C LEU A 134 -4.56 -26.43 -1.46
N PRO A 135 -5.54 -27.17 -0.91
CA PRO A 135 -6.36 -26.63 0.16
C PRO A 135 -5.51 -26.40 1.43
N PRO A 136 -5.95 -25.48 2.32
CA PRO A 136 -5.20 -25.16 3.52
C PRO A 136 -5.12 -26.36 4.48
N GLU A 137 -3.92 -26.57 5.03
CA GLU A 137 -3.64 -27.59 6.03
C GLU A 137 -3.94 -27.06 7.44
N ILE A 138 -4.75 -27.80 8.19
CA ILE A 138 -5.14 -27.43 9.55
C ILE A 138 -4.45 -28.36 10.54
N ASN A 139 -3.55 -27.79 11.34
CA ASN A 139 -2.78 -28.49 12.36
C ASN A 139 -3.33 -28.14 13.75
N ILE A 140 -4.00 -29.09 14.40
CA ILE A 140 -4.53 -28.93 15.76
C ILE A 140 -3.44 -29.31 16.76
N LEU A 141 -2.94 -28.32 17.51
CA LEU A 141 -1.93 -28.50 18.55
C LEU A 141 -2.55 -28.91 19.89
N TYR A 142 -3.78 -28.47 20.16
CA TYR A 142 -4.54 -28.81 21.35
C TYR A 142 -6.05 -28.77 21.06
N PRO A 143 -6.85 -29.74 21.55
CA PRO A 143 -6.45 -30.86 22.40
C PRO A 143 -5.74 -31.99 21.64
N LYS A 144 -4.74 -32.65 22.26
CA LYS A 144 -4.00 -33.77 21.65
C LYS A 144 -4.76 -35.11 21.64
N SER A 145 -5.86 -35.20 22.39
CA SER A 145 -6.66 -36.43 22.51
C SER A 145 -8.15 -36.11 22.60
N THR A 146 -8.98 -36.98 22.03
CA THR A 146 -10.45 -36.96 22.11
C THR A 146 -10.99 -37.52 23.43
N LYS A 147 -10.31 -37.28 24.55
CA LYS A 147 -10.79 -37.71 25.87
C LYS A 147 -12.07 -36.98 26.24
N TRP A 148 -12.98 -37.67 26.92
CA TRP A 148 -14.12 -37.05 27.56
C TRP A 148 -13.66 -35.99 28.57
N ILE A 149 -14.28 -34.83 28.52
CA ILE A 149 -13.90 -33.65 29.29
C ILE A 149 -15.13 -33.31 30.14
N ASN A 150 -14.93 -33.13 31.44
CA ASN A 150 -16.01 -32.71 32.35
C ASN A 150 -16.12 -31.18 32.46
N ASP A 151 -15.24 -30.45 31.78
CA ASP A 151 -15.24 -28.99 31.77
C ASP A 151 -16.35 -28.45 30.88
N SER A 152 -16.88 -27.27 31.22
CA SER A 152 -17.90 -26.57 30.43
C SER A 152 -17.36 -25.95 29.13
N TYR A 153 -16.05 -26.09 28.87
CA TYR A 153 -15.40 -25.57 27.69
C TYR A 153 -14.18 -26.39 27.29
N VAL A 154 -13.77 -26.21 26.03
CA VAL A 154 -12.54 -26.77 25.46
C VAL A 154 -11.75 -25.66 24.82
N ILE A 155 -10.46 -25.64 25.11
CA ILE A 155 -9.53 -24.77 24.39
C ILE A 155 -9.19 -25.49 23.08
N ILE A 156 -9.27 -24.78 21.97
CA ILE A 156 -8.79 -25.24 20.68
C ILE A 156 -7.64 -24.32 20.25
N LYS A 157 -6.48 -24.92 20.01
CA LYS A 157 -5.27 -24.23 19.57
C LYS A 157 -4.65 -24.96 18.40
N GLY A 158 -4.18 -24.22 17.41
CA GLY A 158 -3.54 -24.79 16.24
C GLY A 158 -2.97 -23.74 15.31
N ASN A 159 -2.61 -24.19 14.12
CA ASN A 159 -2.16 -23.37 13.02
C ASN A 159 -2.81 -23.83 11.72
N VAL A 160 -3.23 -22.88 10.90
CA VAL A 160 -3.62 -23.12 9.50
C VAL A 160 -2.47 -22.64 8.63
N ILE A 161 -2.05 -23.48 7.68
CA ILE A 161 -1.00 -23.19 6.71
C ILE A 161 -1.59 -23.35 5.31
N ASP A 162 -1.25 -22.46 4.40
CA ASP A 162 -1.64 -22.52 3.00
C ASP A 162 -0.42 -22.26 2.10
N ASP A 163 -0.42 -22.82 0.90
CA ASP A 163 0.63 -22.53 -0.09
C ASP A 163 0.57 -21.07 -0.58
N THR A 164 -0.62 -20.47 -0.53
CA THR A 164 -0.86 -19.06 -0.83
C THR A 164 -1.15 -18.23 0.41
N TYR A 165 -2.40 -18.09 0.84
CA TYR A 165 -2.79 -17.26 1.97
C TYR A 165 -4.10 -17.72 2.60
N VAL A 166 -4.11 -17.82 3.93
CA VAL A 166 -5.32 -18.00 4.73
C VAL A 166 -5.94 -16.63 4.99
N LYS A 167 -7.21 -16.46 4.61
CA LYS A 167 -7.97 -15.21 4.84
C LYS A 167 -8.94 -15.28 6.01
N HIS A 168 -9.52 -16.44 6.25
CA HIS A 168 -10.58 -16.60 7.23
C HIS A 168 -10.36 -17.89 8.01
N VAL A 169 -10.54 -17.81 9.33
CA VAL A 169 -10.48 -18.96 10.23
C VAL A 169 -11.70 -18.88 11.14
N SER A 170 -12.50 -19.95 11.17
CA SER A 170 -13.58 -20.13 12.12
C SER A 170 -13.39 -21.44 12.88
N ILE A 171 -13.87 -21.46 14.12
CA ILE A 171 -13.89 -22.65 14.94
C ILE A 171 -15.32 -22.84 15.43
N ASP A 172 -15.98 -23.90 14.97
CA ASP A 172 -17.43 -24.09 15.10
C ASP A 172 -18.20 -22.86 14.58
N LYS A 173 -19.01 -22.20 15.42
CA LYS A 173 -19.77 -20.99 15.06
C LYS A 173 -19.00 -19.69 15.31
N TYR A 174 -17.76 -19.77 15.78
CA TYR A 174 -16.98 -18.60 16.17
C TYR A 174 -15.95 -18.24 15.10
N GLU A 175 -16.16 -17.11 14.43
CA GLU A 175 -15.15 -16.52 13.55
C GLU A 175 -14.01 -15.91 14.37
N LEU A 176 -12.78 -16.09 13.89
CA LEU A 176 -11.60 -15.48 14.48
C LEU A 176 -11.22 -14.20 13.73
N PRO A 177 -10.81 -13.14 14.44
CA PRO A 177 -10.40 -11.90 13.79
C PRO A 177 -9.08 -12.12 13.05
N VAL A 178 -9.16 -12.16 11.72
CA VAL A 178 -8.01 -12.13 10.82
C VAL A 178 -8.04 -10.79 10.08
N TYR A 179 -7.16 -9.87 10.47
CA TYR A 179 -7.13 -8.52 9.89
C TYR A 179 -6.48 -8.47 8.51
N VAL A 180 -5.51 -9.37 8.27
CA VAL A 180 -4.80 -9.49 7.00
C VAL A 180 -4.58 -10.97 6.73
N SER A 181 -4.76 -11.37 5.48
CA SER A 181 -4.42 -12.71 5.05
C SER A 181 -2.94 -13.03 5.30
N ASN A 182 -2.61 -14.27 5.63
CA ASN A 182 -1.24 -14.70 5.83
C ASN A 182 -1.07 -16.17 5.46
N ARG A 183 0.15 -16.58 5.08
CA ARG A 183 0.48 -17.98 4.75
C ARG A 183 0.25 -18.92 5.92
N GLN A 184 0.49 -18.42 7.13
CA GLN A 184 0.29 -19.16 8.36
C GLN A 184 -0.46 -18.31 9.37
N ILE A 185 -1.54 -18.86 9.92
CA ILE A 185 -2.33 -18.24 10.98
C ILE A 185 -2.41 -19.18 12.17
N ALA A 186 -1.80 -18.79 13.28
CA ALA A 186 -2.02 -19.45 14.55
C ALA A 186 -3.37 -19.03 15.11
N PHE A 187 -4.12 -19.99 15.63
CA PHE A 187 -5.43 -19.75 16.24
C PHE A 187 -5.51 -20.30 17.66
N TYR A 188 -6.33 -19.64 18.46
CA TYR A 188 -6.61 -19.98 19.84
C TYR A 188 -8.03 -19.52 20.20
N LYS A 189 -8.87 -20.44 20.70
CA LYS A 189 -10.21 -20.09 21.18
C LYS A 189 -10.68 -21.03 22.29
N LYS A 190 -11.39 -20.47 23.26
CA LYS A 190 -12.15 -21.19 24.27
C LYS A 190 -13.58 -21.39 23.75
N ILE A 191 -14.02 -22.64 23.61
CA ILE A 191 -15.32 -23.00 23.03
C ILE A 191 -16.15 -23.72 24.10
N PRO A 192 -17.38 -23.27 24.38
CA PRO A 192 -18.25 -23.98 25.31
C PRO A 192 -18.63 -25.36 24.75
N VAL A 193 -18.68 -26.37 25.61
CA VAL A 193 -19.20 -27.69 25.23
C VAL A 193 -20.62 -27.88 25.73
N ASN A 194 -21.44 -28.55 24.93
CA ASN A 194 -22.78 -28.94 25.35
C ASN A 194 -22.68 -30.12 26.30
N LEU A 195 -23.52 -30.13 27.34
CA LEU A 195 -23.69 -31.28 28.23
C LEU A 195 -24.10 -32.50 27.40
N GLY A 196 -23.35 -33.59 27.54
CA GLY A 196 -23.73 -34.87 26.93
C GLY A 196 -25.09 -35.31 27.47
N LYS A 197 -26.04 -35.59 26.56
CA LYS A 197 -27.29 -36.25 26.95
C LYS A 197 -26.93 -37.69 27.35
N LYS A 198 -27.31 -38.08 28.57
CA LYS A 198 -27.25 -39.47 29.03
C LYS A 198 -28.19 -40.35 28.21
#